data_AF-A0A2E1XAG8-F1
#
_entry.id   AF-A0A2E1XAG8-F1
#
_cell.length_a   1.000
_cell.length_b   1.000
_cell.length_c   1.000
_cell.angle_alpha   90.00
_cell.angle_beta   90.00
_cell.angle_gamma   90.00
#
_symmetry.space_group_name_H-M   'P 1'
#
loop_
_entity.id
_entity.type
_entity.pdbx_description
1 polymer ?
#
loop_
_entity_poly.entity_id
_entity_poly.type
_entity_poly.pdbx_seq_one_letter_code
_entity_poly.pdbx_strand_id
1 'polypeptide(L)'
;MKRIIVSGAAAASLFGVALASESEAACEEFAANNGVSAEPCACVADAVSGDPDLQAEQLSLVTMEDYENSSAELQAAIDPCLDE
;
A
#
# COMPACT_ATOMS: atom_id res chain seq x y z
N MET A 1 -23.70 37.79 -23.25
CA MET A 1 -23.66 37.55 -21.79
C MET A 1 -24.30 36.21 -21.47
N LYS A 2 -23.56 35.27 -20.85
CA LYS A 2 -23.97 34.25 -19.84
C LYS A 2 -23.20 32.92 -20.00
N ARG A 3 -22.17 32.82 -19.14
CA ARG A 3 -21.63 31.68 -18.37
C ARG A 3 -22.11 30.27 -18.72
N ILE A 4 -21.17 29.37 -19.00
CA ILE A 4 -21.12 28.04 -18.39
C ILE A 4 -19.64 27.74 -18.03
N ILE A 5 -19.42 27.53 -16.73
CA ILE A 5 -18.22 26.95 -16.11
C ILE A 5 -18.38 25.44 -16.25
N VAL A 6 -17.37 24.69 -16.69
CA VAL A 6 -17.00 23.32 -16.23
C VAL A 6 -15.83 22.86 -17.09
N SER A 7 -14.70 22.58 -16.43
CA SER A 7 -13.65 21.60 -16.78
C SER A 7 -12.64 21.78 -15.65
N GLY A 8 -12.89 21.20 -14.47
CA GLY A 8 -12.91 19.76 -14.30
C GLY A 8 -11.49 19.38 -13.91
N ALA A 9 -11.21 19.48 -12.61
CA ALA A 9 -9.94 19.11 -12.03
C ALA A 9 -9.75 17.59 -12.18
N ALA A 10 -9.14 17.16 -13.28
CA ALA A 10 -8.60 15.82 -13.44
C ALA A 10 -7.13 15.85 -13.02
N ALA A 11 -6.89 16.00 -11.71
CA ALA A 11 -5.55 15.97 -11.12
C ALA A 11 -5.50 15.10 -9.86
N ALA A 12 -6.35 14.07 -9.80
CA ALA A 12 -6.49 13.23 -8.61
C ALA A 12 -6.22 11.73 -8.83
N SER A 13 -5.75 11.30 -10.01
CA SER A 13 -5.68 9.85 -10.31
C SER A 13 -4.32 9.32 -10.79
N LEU A 14 -3.28 10.15 -10.82
CA LEU A 14 -1.92 9.70 -11.16
C LEU A 14 -1.07 9.35 -9.93
N PHE A 15 -1.46 9.84 -8.74
CA PHE A 15 -0.71 9.57 -7.51
C PHE A 15 -1.04 8.20 -6.90
N GLY A 16 -2.29 7.74 -6.98
CA GLY A 16 -2.66 6.43 -6.41
C GLY A 16 -2.06 5.22 -7.14
N VAL A 17 -1.88 5.31 -8.47
CA VAL A 17 -1.30 4.20 -9.26
C VAL A 17 0.20 4.08 -9.04
N ALA A 18 0.92 5.21 -8.93
CA ALA A 18 2.35 5.20 -8.64
C ALA A 18 2.61 4.61 -7.24
N LEU A 19 1.82 5.03 -6.25
CA LEU A 19 1.99 4.62 -4.87
C LEU A 19 1.62 3.14 -4.61
N ALA A 20 0.61 2.60 -5.29
CA ALA A 20 0.29 1.17 -5.20
C ALA A 20 1.44 0.29 -5.74
N SER A 21 2.09 0.72 -6.84
CA SER A 21 3.28 0.03 -7.36
C SER A 21 4.49 0.12 -6.41
N GLU A 22 4.61 1.20 -5.64
CA GLU A 22 5.65 1.34 -4.61
C GLU A 22 5.40 0.40 -3.41
N SER A 23 4.15 0.25 -2.99
CA SER A 23 3.78 -0.70 -1.92
C SER A 23 4.06 -2.16 -2.29
N GLU A 24 3.72 -2.57 -3.51
CA GLU A 24 3.98 -3.93 -4.00
C GLU A 24 5.49 -4.21 -4.02
N ALA A 25 6.26 -3.31 -4.62
CA ALA A 25 7.72 -3.45 -4.68
C ALA A 25 8.38 -3.47 -3.29
N ALA A 26 7.90 -2.66 -2.34
CA ALA A 26 8.39 -2.67 -0.97
C ALA A 26 8.06 -3.99 -0.25
N CYS A 27 6.87 -4.56 -0.50
CA CYS A 27 6.53 -5.87 0.04
C CYS A 27 7.42 -6.97 -0.57
N GLU A 28 7.68 -6.94 -1.87
CA GLU A 28 8.57 -7.91 -2.52
C GLU A 28 10.00 -7.83 -1.97
N GLU A 29 10.51 -6.61 -1.74
CA GLU A 29 11.81 -6.38 -1.12
C GLU A 29 11.85 -6.87 0.33
N PHE A 30 10.82 -6.57 1.12
CA PHE A 30 10.64 -7.09 2.47
C PHE A 30 10.65 -8.63 2.47
N ALA A 31 9.92 -9.26 1.55
CA ALA A 31 9.83 -10.71 1.43
C ALA A 31 11.19 -11.34 1.11
N ALA A 32 11.91 -10.76 0.14
CA ALA A 32 13.25 -11.20 -0.23
C ALA A 32 14.26 -11.06 0.93
N ASN A 33 14.18 -9.96 1.70
CA ASN A 33 15.08 -9.69 2.82
C ASN A 33 14.84 -10.60 4.03
N ASN A 34 13.59 -11.00 4.27
CA ASN A 34 13.19 -11.83 5.41
C ASN A 34 13.03 -13.32 5.08
N GLY A 35 13.19 -13.70 3.81
CA GLY A 35 13.08 -15.10 3.37
C GLY A 35 11.64 -15.64 3.44
N VAL A 36 10.64 -14.77 3.23
CA VAL A 36 9.22 -15.14 3.17
C VAL A 36 8.69 -15.07 1.73
N SER A 37 7.48 -15.59 1.49
CA SER A 37 6.89 -15.59 0.14
C SER A 37 6.51 -14.16 -0.29
N ALA A 38 6.75 -13.85 -1.56
CA ALA A 38 6.29 -12.61 -2.20
C ALA A 38 4.89 -12.75 -2.85
N GLU A 39 4.31 -13.96 -2.86
CA GLU A 39 2.96 -14.22 -3.39
C GLU A 39 1.88 -13.26 -2.86
N PRO A 40 1.84 -12.89 -1.56
CA PRO A 40 0.78 -12.02 -1.06
C PRO A 40 0.97 -10.53 -1.41
N CYS A 41 2.09 -10.12 -2.00
CA CYS A 41 2.43 -8.70 -2.11
C CYS A 41 1.47 -7.86 -2.97
N ALA A 42 0.85 -8.46 -3.99
CA ALA A 42 -0.20 -7.79 -4.75
C ALA A 42 -1.45 -7.52 -3.90
N CYS A 43 -1.83 -8.46 -3.02
CA CYS A 43 -2.94 -8.28 -2.08
C CYS A 43 -2.61 -7.22 -1.02
N VAL A 44 -1.39 -7.26 -0.47
CA VAL A 44 -0.90 -6.27 0.51
C VAL A 44 -0.94 -4.86 -0.06
N ALA A 45 -0.46 -4.67 -1.30
CA ALA A 45 -0.46 -3.37 -1.97
C ALA A 45 -1.89 -2.84 -2.17
N ASP A 46 -2.84 -3.70 -2.57
CA ASP A 46 -4.26 -3.32 -2.71
C ASP A 46 -4.87 -2.93 -1.36
N ALA A 47 -4.61 -3.72 -0.31
CA ALA A 47 -5.14 -3.52 1.04
C ALA A 47 -4.74 -2.17 1.66
N VAL A 48 -3.53 -1.67 1.36
CA VAL A 48 -3.03 -0.38 1.88
C VAL A 48 -3.22 0.79 0.90
N SER A 49 -3.54 0.54 -0.37
CA SER A 49 -3.62 1.58 -1.42
C SER A 49 -4.67 2.68 -1.16
N GLY A 50 -5.67 2.38 -0.33
CA GLY A 50 -6.75 3.29 0.04
C GLY A 50 -6.44 4.20 1.23
N ASP A 51 -5.34 3.94 1.95
CA ASP A 51 -4.98 4.64 3.18
C ASP A 51 -3.49 5.04 3.17
N PRO A 52 -3.17 6.35 3.01
CA PRO A 52 -1.79 6.80 2.92
C PRO A 52 -0.99 6.60 4.22
N ASP A 53 -1.65 6.51 5.37
CA ASP A 53 -0.97 6.29 6.65
C ASP A 53 -0.56 4.81 6.76
N LEU A 54 -1.46 3.87 6.40
CA LEU A 54 -1.13 2.44 6.33
C LEU A 54 -0.07 2.14 5.26
N GLN A 55 -0.17 2.80 4.12
CA GLN A 55 0.84 2.69 3.07
C GLN A 55 2.21 3.19 3.55
N ALA A 56 2.29 4.36 4.18
CA ALA A 56 3.55 4.89 4.71
C ALA A 56 4.15 3.97 5.78
N GLU A 57 3.31 3.38 6.62
CA GLU A 57 3.72 2.41 7.62
C GLU A 57 4.24 1.11 6.98
N GLN A 58 3.54 0.56 5.99
CA GLN A 58 3.96 -0.61 5.22
C GLN A 58 5.33 -0.38 4.54
N LEU A 59 5.53 0.78 3.92
CA LEU A 59 6.81 1.15 3.28
C LEU A 59 7.96 1.29 4.27
N SER A 60 7.68 1.40 5.57
CA SER A 60 8.69 1.49 6.63
C SER A 60 9.11 0.13 7.20
N LEU A 61 8.41 -0.95 6.84
CA LEU A 61 8.72 -2.30 7.30
C LEU A 61 10.02 -2.80 6.66
N VAL A 62 10.97 -3.21 7.49
CA VAL A 62 12.26 -3.77 7.03
C VAL A 62 12.41 -5.22 7.46
N THR A 63 11.93 -5.54 8.66
CA THR A 63 12.10 -6.84 9.32
C THR A 63 10.77 -7.43 9.79
N MET A 64 10.72 -8.74 10.01
CA MET A 64 9.55 -9.39 10.63
C MET A 64 9.20 -8.79 12.01
N GLU A 65 10.20 -8.32 12.77
CA GLU A 65 9.97 -7.64 14.05
C GLU A 65 9.26 -6.29 13.85
N ASP A 66 9.57 -5.55 12.77
CA ASP A 66 8.84 -4.32 12.44
C ASP A 66 7.38 -4.62 12.13
N TYR A 67 7.09 -5.73 11.44
CA TYR A 67 5.72 -6.15 11.19
C TYR A 67 4.98 -6.51 12.49
N GLU A 68 5.61 -7.31 13.36
CA GLU A 68 5.04 -7.69 14.66
C GLU A 68 4.78 -6.51 15.59
N ASN A 69 5.58 -5.42 15.46
CA ASN A 69 5.43 -4.19 16.24
C ASN A 69 4.69 -3.06 15.49
N SER A 70 4.21 -3.32 14.27
CA SER A 70 3.42 -2.35 13.52
C SER A 70 2.04 -2.13 14.15
N SER A 71 1.33 -1.12 13.65
CA SER A 71 0.00 -0.79 14.11
C SER A 71 -0.97 -1.95 13.92
N ALA A 72 -1.91 -2.07 14.85
CA ALA A 72 -2.96 -3.08 14.75
C ALA A 72 -3.83 -2.89 13.49
N GLU A 73 -3.92 -1.66 12.99
CA GLU A 73 -4.64 -1.32 11.76
C GLU A 73 -3.90 -1.84 10.52
N LEU A 74 -2.57 -1.75 10.49
CA LEU A 74 -1.76 -2.32 9.41
C LEU A 74 -1.82 -3.84 9.41
N GLN A 75 -1.64 -4.48 10.57
CA GLN A 75 -1.74 -5.94 10.69
C GLN A 75 -3.13 -6.43 10.26
N ALA A 76 -4.20 -5.76 10.71
CA ALA A 76 -5.56 -6.13 10.30
C ALA A 76 -5.83 -5.96 8.79
N ALA A 77 -5.12 -5.07 8.11
CA ALA A 77 -5.20 -4.90 6.66
C ALA A 77 -4.39 -5.97 5.90
N ILE A 78 -3.24 -6.38 6.43
CA ILE A 78 -2.29 -7.28 5.77
C ILE A 78 -2.55 -8.76 6.09
N ASP A 79 -2.85 -9.12 7.34
CA ASP A 79 -3.03 -10.50 7.79
C ASP A 79 -3.99 -11.32 6.90
N PRO A 80 -5.12 -10.78 6.41
CA PRO A 80 -6.00 -11.52 5.50
C PRO A 80 -5.33 -11.96 4.19
N CYS A 81 -4.27 -11.28 3.75
CA CYS A 81 -3.50 -11.64 2.57
C CYS A 81 -2.47 -12.76 2.85
N LEU A 82 -2.10 -13.00 4.12
CA LEU A 82 -1.05 -13.94 4.52
C LEU A 82 -1.57 -15.35 4.82
N ASP A 83 -2.87 -15.48 5.13
CA ASP A 83 -3.54 -16.73 5.50
C ASP A 83 -4.07 -17.57 4.31
N GLU A 84 -3.72 -17.21 3.06
CA GLU A 84 -4.16 -17.92 1.83
C GLU A 84 -3.26 -19.09 1.41
#